data_AF-A0A955KHK4-F1
#
_entry.id   AF-A0A955KHK4-F1
#
_cell.length_a   1.000
_cell.length_b   1.000
_cell.length_c   1.000
_cell.angle_alpha   90.00
_cell.angle_beta   90.00
_cell.angle_gamma   90.00
#
_symmetry.space_group_name_H-M   'P 1'
#
loop_
_entity.id
_entity.type
_entity.pdbx_description
1 polymer ?
#
loop_
_entity_poly.entity_id
_entity_poly.type
_entity_poly.pdbx_seq_one_letter_code
_entity_poly.pdbx_strand_id
1 'polypeptide(L)'
;MKRTFETVAGVTILVLMLVVLGLLLTAPPALAPQQTQIDPSSLELETEPEDTTLDEVPAQSAPGELVACTMDAKMCPDGSFVGRTGPNCEFSPCPEAVEAVPSPTVHYCEPRETDAHVACIDLYEPVCGFVQVECITTPCNPVPETFSNSCYACANDRVRSYEAGECVEVN
;
A
#
# COMPACT_ATOMS: atom_id res chain seq x y z
N MET A 1 25.38 57.22 -41.16
CA MET A 1 24.29 56.30 -40.76
C MET A 1 24.75 54.89 -40.33
N LYS A 2 25.92 54.37 -40.71
CA LYS A 2 26.40 53.05 -40.22
C LYS A 2 26.84 53.02 -38.74
N ARG A 3 27.52 54.08 -38.26
CA ARG A 3 28.02 54.17 -36.87
C ARG A 3 26.93 54.26 -35.79
N THR A 4 25.73 54.72 -36.13
CA THR A 4 24.58 54.79 -35.20
C THR A 4 23.87 53.45 -35.06
N PHE A 5 24.04 52.53 -36.01
CA PHE A 5 23.40 51.22 -35.99
C PHE A 5 24.18 50.23 -35.11
N GLU A 6 25.51 50.29 -35.14
CA GLU A 6 26.38 49.45 -34.29
C GLU A 6 26.26 49.79 -32.80
N THR A 7 26.09 51.07 -32.46
CA THR A 7 25.87 51.49 -31.06
C THR A 7 24.49 51.09 -30.55
N VAL A 8 23.44 51.16 -31.38
CA VAL A 8 22.08 50.74 -30.98
C VAL A 8 22.01 49.21 -30.81
N ALA A 9 22.64 48.45 -31.70
CA ALA A 9 22.76 46.99 -31.58
C ALA A 9 23.59 46.59 -30.33
N GLY A 10 24.69 47.28 -30.05
CA GLY A 10 25.51 47.00 -28.88
C GLY A 10 24.81 47.28 -27.56
N VAL A 11 24.08 48.41 -27.46
CA VAL A 11 23.35 48.78 -26.23
C VAL A 11 22.18 47.83 -25.99
N THR A 12 21.46 47.40 -27.04
CA THR A 12 20.36 46.45 -26.90
C THR A 12 20.84 45.06 -26.47
N ILE A 13 21.94 44.56 -27.02
CA ILE A 13 22.55 43.29 -26.58
C ILE A 13 23.04 43.37 -25.13
N LEU A 14 23.68 44.47 -24.74
CA LEU A 14 24.14 44.68 -23.36
C LEU A 14 22.96 44.68 -22.37
N VAL A 15 21.87 45.39 -22.70
CA VAL A 15 20.66 45.42 -21.86
C VAL A 15 20.02 44.03 -21.75
N LEU A 16 19.91 43.29 -22.86
CA LEU A 16 19.39 41.92 -22.85
C LEU A 16 20.26 40.98 -22.00
N MET A 17 21.59 41.08 -22.09
CA MET A 17 22.51 40.28 -21.27
C MET A 17 22.36 40.57 -19.77
N LEU A 18 22.20 41.83 -19.39
CA LEU A 18 21.99 42.22 -17.99
C LEU A 18 20.62 41.74 -17.46
N VAL A 19 19.58 41.76 -18.29
CA VAL A 19 18.24 41.25 -17.92
C VAL A 19 18.27 39.73 -17.72
N VAL A 20 18.92 38.98 -18.62
CA VAL A 20 19.05 37.51 -18.49
C VAL A 20 19.89 37.14 -17.28
N LEU A 21 21.00 37.85 -17.02
CA LEU A 21 21.83 37.60 -15.84
C LEU A 21 21.08 37.93 -14.53
N GLY A 22 20.27 39.00 -14.53
CA GLY A 22 19.39 39.32 -13.39
C GLY A 22 18.36 38.22 -13.12
N LEU A 23 17.71 37.70 -14.17
CA LEU A 23 16.73 36.61 -14.05
C LEU A 23 17.36 35.33 -13.48
N LEU A 24 18.58 34.99 -13.90
CA LEU A 24 19.31 33.82 -13.39
C LEU A 24 19.76 33.98 -11.93
N LEU A 25 20.07 35.21 -11.49
CA LEU A 25 20.50 35.50 -10.11
C LEU A 25 19.33 35.60 -9.12
N THR A 26 18.09 35.79 -9.58
CA THR A 26 16.91 35.87 -8.71
C THR A 26 16.18 34.54 -8.51
N ALA A 27 16.69 33.41 -9.04
CA ALA A 27 16.11 32.10 -8.76
C ALA A 27 16.27 31.79 -7.26
N PRO A 28 15.17 31.70 -6.47
CA PRO A 28 15.27 31.36 -5.07
C PRO A 28 15.90 29.97 -4.94
N PRO A 29 16.78 29.74 -3.95
CA PRO A 29 17.35 28.42 -3.72
C PRO A 29 16.20 27.44 -3.49
N ALA A 30 16.18 26.36 -4.28
CA ALA A 30 15.24 25.27 -4.12
C ALA A 30 15.29 24.81 -2.65
N LEU A 31 14.21 25.11 -1.92
CA LEU A 31 14.04 24.68 -0.54
C LEU A 31 14.09 23.16 -0.53
N ALA A 32 15.14 22.62 0.08
CA ALA A 32 15.23 21.20 0.39
C ALA A 32 14.01 20.77 1.23
N PRO A 33 13.52 19.52 1.07
CA PRO A 33 12.41 19.03 1.87
C PRO A 33 12.85 18.96 3.33
N GLN A 34 12.18 19.73 4.19
CA GLN A 34 12.32 19.56 5.63
C GLN A 34 11.70 18.20 5.99
N GLN A 35 12.55 17.22 6.32
CA GLN A 35 12.13 15.98 6.92
C GLN A 35 11.58 16.29 8.31
N THR A 36 10.26 16.27 8.46
CA THR A 36 9.59 16.21 9.75
C THR A 36 9.96 14.90 10.41
N GLN A 37 10.81 14.96 11.44
CA GLN A 37 11.05 13.85 12.32
C GLN A 37 9.75 13.55 13.09
N ILE A 38 9.19 12.37 12.84
CA ILE A 38 8.15 11.78 13.69
C ILE A 38 8.88 11.22 14.90
N ASP A 39 8.64 11.79 16.08
CA ASP A 39 9.21 11.31 17.34
C ASP A 39 8.41 10.08 17.82
N PRO A 40 9.01 8.88 17.88
CA PRO A 40 8.31 7.65 18.25
C PRO A 40 7.95 7.58 19.74
N SER A 41 8.34 8.57 20.54
CA SER A 41 8.13 8.57 22.01
C SER A 41 6.73 9.00 22.44
N SER A 42 5.76 9.17 21.53
CA SER A 42 4.40 9.59 21.86
C SER A 42 3.41 8.42 22.08
N LEU A 43 3.85 7.17 21.94
CA LEU A 43 3.05 5.98 22.21
C LEU A 43 3.42 5.38 23.58
N GLU A 44 3.21 6.15 24.64
CA GLU A 44 3.11 5.58 25.98
C GLU A 44 1.62 5.33 26.24
N LEU A 45 1.19 4.09 26.00
CA LEU A 45 -0.09 3.58 26.44
C LEU A 45 -0.01 3.41 27.96
N GLU A 46 -0.75 4.24 28.68
CA GLU A 46 -0.90 4.18 30.12
C GLU A 46 -1.47 2.80 30.51
N THR A 47 -0.64 1.95 31.10
CA THR A 47 -1.09 0.78 31.85
C THR A 47 -1.65 1.25 33.18
N GLU A 48 -2.99 1.28 33.30
CA GLU A 48 -3.66 1.29 34.60
C GLU A 48 -3.86 -0.16 35.10
N PRO A 49 -3.46 -0.46 36.35
CA PRO A 49 -3.72 -1.73 37.00
C PRO A 49 -4.87 -1.58 38.02
N GLU A 50 -6.00 -2.25 37.79
CA GLU A 50 -7.04 -2.48 38.82
C GLU A 50 -7.64 -3.88 38.55
N ASP A 51 -7.31 -4.91 39.34
CA ASP A 51 -7.87 -5.24 40.66
C ASP A 51 -9.27 -5.89 40.57
N THR A 52 -9.43 -6.92 41.42
CA THR A 52 -10.68 -7.48 41.94
C THR A 52 -11.38 -8.64 41.22
N THR A 53 -11.06 -9.84 41.75
CA THR A 53 -11.97 -10.89 42.26
C THR A 53 -12.71 -11.83 41.30
N LEU A 54 -12.19 -13.06 41.31
CA LEU A 54 -12.90 -14.33 41.61
C LEU A 54 -14.38 -14.19 41.96
N ASP A 55 -15.25 -14.66 41.06
CA ASP A 55 -16.46 -15.40 41.44
C ASP A 55 -16.73 -16.51 40.44
N GLU A 56 -16.77 -17.73 40.98
CA GLU A 56 -17.04 -19.00 40.31
C GLU A 56 -18.55 -19.11 40.04
N VAL A 57 -18.97 -19.28 38.78
CA VAL A 57 -20.35 -19.68 38.45
C VAL A 57 -20.30 -20.95 37.60
N PRO A 58 -20.91 -22.06 38.04
CA PRO A 58 -20.81 -23.34 37.36
C PRO A 58 -21.72 -23.38 36.12
N ALA A 59 -21.15 -23.89 35.02
CA ALA A 59 -21.82 -24.11 33.75
C ALA A 59 -22.61 -25.42 33.75
N GLN A 60 -23.88 -25.39 33.34
CA GLN A 60 -24.58 -26.54 32.74
C GLN A 60 -25.56 -26.03 31.66
N SER A 61 -25.10 -26.03 30.41
CA SER A 61 -25.88 -25.64 29.23
C SER A 61 -26.62 -26.85 28.63
N ALA A 62 -27.88 -26.64 28.28
CA ALA A 62 -28.73 -27.61 27.60
C ALA A 62 -28.39 -27.69 26.09
N PRO A 63 -28.71 -28.78 25.37
CA PRO A 63 -28.40 -28.90 23.94
C PRO A 63 -29.30 -27.95 23.13
N GLY A 64 -28.73 -26.87 22.63
CA GLY A 64 -29.42 -25.86 21.80
C GLY A 64 -29.12 -24.40 22.14
N GLU A 65 -28.29 -24.13 23.15
CA GLU A 65 -27.94 -22.79 23.59
C GLU A 65 -26.70 -22.24 22.86
N LEU A 66 -26.79 -20.98 22.39
CA LEU A 66 -25.64 -20.27 21.81
C LEU A 66 -24.65 -19.97 22.94
N VAL A 67 -23.58 -20.78 23.04
CA VAL A 67 -22.49 -20.54 23.99
C VAL A 67 -21.69 -19.31 23.53
N ALA A 68 -21.71 -18.25 24.33
CA ALA A 68 -20.91 -17.05 24.10
C ALA A 68 -19.56 -17.19 24.82
N CYS A 69 -18.46 -17.17 24.05
CA CYS A 69 -17.10 -17.17 24.60
C CYS A 69 -16.53 -15.76 24.69
N THR A 70 -15.57 -15.56 25.60
CA THR A 70 -14.82 -14.30 25.71
C THR A 70 -13.98 -14.06 24.45
N MET A 71 -13.80 -12.79 24.08
CA MET A 71 -13.03 -12.36 22.89
C MET A 71 -11.51 -12.40 23.13
N ASP A 72 -11.02 -13.39 23.87
CA ASP A 72 -9.60 -13.56 24.15
C ASP A 72 -8.88 -14.11 22.93
N ALA A 73 -7.66 -13.62 22.68
CA ALA A 73 -6.79 -14.08 21.60
C ALA A 73 -5.50 -14.68 22.17
N LYS A 74 -5.13 -15.86 21.71
CA LYS A 74 -3.84 -16.50 22.02
C LYS A 74 -2.94 -16.40 20.80
N MET A 75 -1.75 -15.83 20.99
CA MET A 75 -0.71 -15.80 19.95
C MET A 75 -0.15 -17.20 19.73
N CYS A 76 -0.05 -17.60 18.47
CA CYS A 76 0.54 -18.84 18.02
C CYS A 76 2.03 -18.65 17.65
N PRO A 77 2.84 -19.73 17.58
CA PRO A 77 4.27 -19.63 17.29
C PRO A 77 4.61 -19.03 15.90
N ASP A 78 3.66 -19.07 14.97
CA ASP A 78 3.71 -18.46 13.64
C ASP A 78 3.39 -16.94 13.67
N GLY A 79 2.98 -16.40 14.81
CA GLY A 79 2.56 -15.01 14.98
C GLY A 79 1.09 -14.74 14.69
N SER A 80 0.30 -15.76 14.28
CA SER A 80 -1.15 -15.64 14.16
C SER A 80 -1.84 -15.65 15.52
N PHE A 81 -3.16 -15.40 15.54
CA PHE A 81 -3.97 -15.38 16.76
C PHE A 81 -5.16 -16.32 16.62
N VAL A 82 -5.42 -17.10 17.68
CA VAL A 82 -6.59 -17.99 17.78
C VAL A 82 -7.50 -17.56 18.93
N GLY A 83 -8.81 -17.67 18.71
CA GLY A 83 -9.83 -17.38 19.72
C GLY A 83 -10.33 -18.63 20.45
N ARG A 84 -11.17 -18.40 21.46
CA ARG A 84 -11.90 -19.46 22.17
C ARG A 84 -13.09 -19.96 21.35
N THR A 85 -13.32 -21.27 21.36
CA THR A 85 -14.44 -21.90 20.66
C THR A 85 -14.97 -23.13 21.42
N GLY A 86 -16.12 -23.64 20.98
CA GLY A 86 -16.74 -24.84 21.53
C GLY A 86 -17.48 -24.63 22.85
N PRO A 87 -18.11 -25.68 23.38
CA PRO A 87 -18.97 -25.61 24.57
C PRO A 87 -18.20 -25.25 25.85
N ASN A 88 -16.89 -25.47 25.88
CA ASN A 88 -16.01 -25.18 27.01
C ASN A 88 -15.17 -23.89 26.82
N CYS A 89 -15.38 -23.15 25.71
CA CYS A 89 -14.62 -21.94 25.39
C CYS A 89 -13.09 -22.12 25.49
N GLU A 90 -12.59 -23.20 24.90
CA GLU A 90 -11.17 -23.51 24.83
C GLU A 90 -10.54 -22.85 23.60
N PHE A 91 -9.25 -22.51 23.68
CA PHE A 91 -8.54 -21.99 22.51
C PHE A 91 -8.55 -23.02 21.38
N SER A 92 -8.89 -22.56 20.18
CA SER A 92 -8.71 -23.36 18.98
C SER A 92 -7.24 -23.77 18.84
N PRO A 93 -6.93 -24.95 18.27
CA PRO A 93 -5.55 -25.33 17.99
C PRO A 93 -4.91 -24.28 17.08
N CYS A 94 -3.64 -23.96 17.34
CA CYS A 94 -2.85 -23.17 16.41
C CYS A 94 -2.77 -23.89 15.07
N PRO A 95 -2.71 -23.15 13.94
CA PRO A 95 -2.33 -23.78 12.68
C PRO A 95 -0.99 -24.48 12.92
N GLU A 96 -0.94 -25.79 12.64
CA GLU A 96 0.35 -26.47 12.56
C GLU A 96 1.18 -25.69 11.55
N ALA A 97 2.49 -25.57 11.77
CA ALA A 97 3.41 -24.99 10.81
C ALA A 97 3.51 -25.91 9.57
N VAL A 98 2.41 -26.07 8.84
CA VAL A 98 2.46 -26.23 7.41
C VAL A 98 3.15 -24.97 6.92
N GLU A 99 4.45 -25.09 6.67
CA GLU A 99 5.19 -24.28 5.69
C GLU A 99 4.16 -23.65 4.76
N ALA A 100 3.95 -22.34 4.90
CA ALA A 100 2.81 -21.63 4.33
C ALA A 100 2.48 -22.24 2.97
N VAL A 101 1.37 -22.99 2.89
CA VAL A 101 0.75 -23.23 1.60
C VAL A 101 0.64 -21.83 1.03
N PRO A 102 1.26 -21.50 -0.12
CA PRO A 102 1.13 -20.17 -0.66
C PRO A 102 -0.36 -19.98 -0.87
N SER A 103 -1.01 -19.27 0.06
CA SER A 103 -2.26 -18.58 -0.20
C SER A 103 -2.03 -17.96 -1.55
N PRO A 104 -2.90 -18.16 -2.57
CA PRO A 104 -2.72 -17.48 -3.85
C PRO A 104 -2.50 -16.01 -3.50
N THR A 105 -1.26 -15.55 -3.64
CA THR A 105 -0.86 -14.28 -3.04
C THR A 105 -1.39 -13.25 -3.99
N VAL A 106 -2.66 -12.89 -3.80
CA VAL A 106 -3.25 -11.74 -4.43
C VAL A 106 -2.45 -10.55 -3.93
N HIS A 107 -1.56 -10.05 -4.77
CA HIS A 107 -0.74 -8.89 -4.49
C HIS A 107 -1.55 -7.66 -4.91
N TYR A 108 -1.71 -6.70 -4.01
CA TYR A 108 -2.37 -5.44 -4.29
C TYR A 108 -1.32 -4.41 -4.70
N CYS A 109 -1.60 -3.67 -5.78
CA CYS A 109 -0.72 -2.60 -6.22
C CYS A 109 -0.84 -1.43 -5.25
N GLU A 110 0.30 -0.96 -4.75
CA GLU A 110 0.33 0.20 -3.86
C GLU A 110 0.24 1.50 -4.68
N PRO A 111 -0.34 2.58 -4.13
CA PRO A 111 -0.48 3.86 -4.85
C PRO A 111 0.84 4.52 -5.27
N ARG A 112 1.99 4.05 -4.76
CA ARG A 112 3.33 4.50 -5.19
C ARG A 112 3.83 3.77 -6.44
N GLU A 113 3.24 2.62 -6.76
CA GLU A 113 3.59 1.77 -7.90
C GLU A 113 2.80 2.14 -9.17
N THR A 114 1.78 2.99 -9.03
CA THR A 114 0.93 3.55 -10.11
C THR A 114 1.31 5.00 -10.46
N ASP A 115 2.44 5.53 -9.99
CA ASP A 115 2.88 6.89 -10.35
C ASP A 115 3.56 6.90 -11.73
N ALA A 116 3.44 8.01 -12.45
CA ALA A 116 3.95 8.19 -13.83
C ALA A 116 5.49 8.04 -13.98
N HIS A 117 6.21 7.80 -12.88
CA HIS A 117 7.66 7.65 -12.82
C HIS A 117 8.13 6.23 -12.51
N VAL A 118 7.24 5.24 -12.52
CA VAL A 118 7.62 3.84 -12.28
C VAL A 118 8.32 3.30 -13.53
N ALA A 119 9.64 3.14 -13.44
CA ALA A 119 10.45 2.54 -14.48
C ALA A 119 10.52 1.02 -14.27
N CYS A 120 9.85 0.27 -15.15
CA CYS A 120 9.91 -1.19 -15.15
C CYS A 120 11.13 -1.70 -15.93
N ILE A 121 11.77 -2.74 -15.40
CA ILE A 121 12.77 -3.51 -16.12
C ILE A 121 12.10 -4.57 -17.00
N ASP A 122 12.76 -4.95 -18.10
CA ASP A 122 12.32 -6.02 -19.01
C ASP A 122 12.61 -7.42 -18.43
N LEU A 123 12.11 -7.69 -17.23
CA LEU A 123 12.11 -9.02 -16.63
C LEU A 123 10.83 -9.75 -17.03
N TYR A 124 10.93 -11.02 -17.44
CA TYR A 124 9.76 -11.82 -17.80
C TYR A 124 9.43 -12.81 -16.68
N GLU A 125 8.47 -12.41 -15.83
CA GLU A 125 7.93 -13.16 -14.69
C GLU A 125 6.42 -12.93 -14.65
N PRO A 126 5.63 -13.64 -15.48
CA PRO A 126 4.28 -13.23 -15.81
C PRO A 126 3.34 -13.25 -14.61
N VAL A 127 2.39 -12.32 -14.62
CA VAL A 127 1.34 -12.19 -13.61
C VAL A 127 -0.03 -12.01 -14.27
N CYS A 128 -1.08 -12.40 -13.55
CA CYS A 128 -2.46 -12.23 -13.96
C CYS A 128 -3.04 -11.04 -13.21
N GLY A 129 -3.14 -9.89 -13.88
CA GLY A 129 -3.65 -8.65 -13.30
C GLY A 129 -5.16 -8.51 -13.48
N PHE A 130 -5.84 -8.06 -12.43
CA PHE A 130 -7.28 -7.80 -12.44
C PHE A 130 -7.56 -6.36 -12.83
N VAL A 131 -7.86 -6.15 -14.12
CA VAL A 131 -8.12 -4.83 -14.70
C VAL A 131 -9.54 -4.37 -14.37
N GLN A 132 -9.65 -3.26 -13.65
CA GLN A 132 -10.92 -2.60 -13.39
C GLN A 132 -11.42 -1.94 -14.68
N VAL A 133 -12.51 -2.47 -15.22
CA VAL A 133 -13.21 -1.91 -16.39
C VAL A 133 -14.34 -0.99 -15.95
N GLU A 134 -14.54 0.08 -16.70
CA GLU A 134 -15.72 0.94 -16.60
C GLU A 134 -16.82 0.35 -17.49
N CYS A 135 -17.74 -0.38 -16.88
CA CYS A 135 -18.83 -1.04 -17.57
C CYS A 135 -20.13 -0.23 -17.46
N ILE A 136 -21.04 -0.42 -18.43
CA ILE A 136 -22.32 0.31 -18.47
C ILE A 136 -23.27 -0.12 -17.34
N THR A 137 -23.13 -1.37 -16.85
CA THR A 137 -24.01 -1.97 -15.82
C THR A 137 -23.23 -2.43 -14.61
N THR A 138 -23.47 -1.87 -13.42
CA THR A 138 -22.81 -2.28 -12.16
C THR A 138 -23.40 -3.59 -11.60
N PRO A 139 -22.62 -4.41 -10.87
CA PRO A 139 -21.20 -4.27 -10.53
C PRO A 139 -20.27 -4.70 -11.69
N CYS A 140 -19.18 -3.96 -11.90
CA CYS A 140 -18.17 -4.30 -12.90
C CYS A 140 -17.22 -5.36 -12.33
N ASN A 141 -17.23 -6.55 -12.91
CA ASN A 141 -16.23 -7.57 -12.61
C ASN A 141 -14.91 -7.18 -13.30
N PRO A 142 -13.76 -7.29 -12.61
CA PRO A 142 -12.48 -7.04 -13.22
C PRO A 142 -12.21 -8.09 -14.31
N VAL A 143 -11.53 -7.65 -15.37
CA VAL A 143 -11.12 -8.53 -16.47
C VAL A 143 -9.69 -9.00 -16.19
N PRO A 144 -9.43 -10.31 -16.16
CA PRO A 144 -8.07 -10.84 -15.99
C PRO A 144 -7.27 -10.64 -17.28
N GLU A 145 -6.10 -10.01 -17.17
CA GLU A 145 -5.15 -9.81 -18.28
C GLU A 145 -3.73 -10.22 -17.85
N THR A 146 -2.99 -10.86 -18.75
CA THR A 146 -1.60 -11.29 -18.49
C THR A 146 -0.63 -10.13 -18.70
N PHE A 147 0.23 -9.87 -17.73
CA PHE A 147 1.31 -8.88 -17.79
C PHE A 147 2.68 -9.55 -17.74
N SER A 148 3.68 -8.92 -18.38
CA SER A 148 5.05 -9.48 -18.47
C SER A 148 5.73 -9.67 -17.12
N ASN A 149 5.46 -8.77 -16.17
CA ASN A 149 5.90 -8.86 -14.79
C ASN A 149 4.99 -8.03 -13.87
N SER A 150 5.18 -8.19 -12.56
CA SER A 150 4.45 -7.46 -11.52
C SER A 150 4.57 -5.93 -11.66
N CYS A 151 5.72 -5.41 -12.09
CA CYS A 151 5.89 -3.96 -12.31
C CYS A 151 4.99 -3.47 -13.44
N TYR A 152 4.97 -4.14 -14.60
CA TYR A 152 4.08 -3.74 -15.70
C TYR A 152 2.59 -3.91 -15.35
N ALA A 153 2.25 -4.85 -14.46
CA ALA A 153 0.91 -4.95 -13.92
C ALA A 153 0.56 -3.74 -13.04
N CYS A 154 1.40 -3.39 -12.06
CA CYS A 154 1.10 -2.28 -11.14
C CYS A 154 1.36 -0.88 -11.69
N ALA A 155 2.19 -0.75 -12.72
CA ALA A 155 2.33 0.50 -13.48
C ALA A 155 1.08 0.82 -14.33
N ASN A 156 0.15 -0.14 -14.47
CA ASN A 156 -1.13 0.11 -15.10
C ASN A 156 -2.15 0.57 -14.05
N ASP A 157 -2.59 1.82 -14.17
CA ASP A 157 -3.55 2.46 -13.23
C ASP A 157 -4.88 1.70 -13.07
N ARG A 158 -5.20 0.79 -14.00
CA ARG A 158 -6.45 0.03 -13.99
C ARG A 158 -6.30 -1.31 -13.28
N VAL A 159 -5.08 -1.77 -13.00
CA VAL A 159 -4.85 -3.03 -12.27
C VAL A 159 -4.90 -2.74 -10.77
N ARG A 160 -5.83 -3.39 -10.07
CA ARG A 160 -5.98 -3.26 -8.60
C ARG A 160 -5.15 -4.28 -7.84
N SER A 161 -5.02 -5.47 -8.42
CA SER A 161 -4.31 -6.60 -7.84
C SER A 161 -3.86 -7.57 -8.93
N TYR A 162 -2.89 -8.43 -8.60
CA TYR A 162 -2.44 -9.50 -9.48
C TYR A 162 -2.19 -10.79 -8.71
N GLU A 163 -2.24 -11.91 -9.42
CA GLU A 163 -1.78 -13.22 -8.99
C GLU A 163 -0.55 -13.64 -9.80
N ALA A 164 0.31 -14.48 -9.22
CA ALA A 164 1.47 -15.00 -9.93
C ALA A 164 1.05 -15.97 -11.05
N GLY A 165 1.70 -15.87 -12.21
CA GLY A 165 1.42 -16.70 -13.38
C GLY A 165 0.52 -16.03 -14.42
N GLU A 166 0.33 -16.67 -15.56
CA GLU A 166 -0.52 -16.16 -16.64
C GLU A 166 -2.01 -16.36 -16.34
N CYS A 167 -2.87 -15.50 -16.88
CA CYS A 167 -4.32 -15.67 -16.74
C CYS A 167 -4.82 -16.91 -17.49
N VAL A 168 -5.60 -17.74 -16.81
CA VAL A 168 -6.29 -18.88 -17.40
C VAL A 168 -7.63 -18.41 -17.98
N GLU A 169 -7.83 -18.58 -19.28
CA GLU A 169 -9.14 -18.33 -19.89
C GLU A 169 -10.16 -19.34 -19.34
N VAL A 170 -11.14 -18.87 -18.58
CA VAL A 170 -12.31 -19.66 -18.18
C VAL A 170 -13.25 -19.75 -19.38
N ASN A 171 -13.16 -20.86 -20.12
CA ASN A 171 -14.05 -21.21 -21.23
C ASN A 171 -15.35 -21.87 -20.76
#